data_AF-A0A8K0JPK1-F1
#
_entry.id   AF-A0A8K0JPK1-F1
#
_cell.length_a   1.000
_cell.length_b   1.000
_cell.length_c   1.000
_cell.angle_alpha   90.00
_cell.angle_beta   90.00
_cell.angle_gamma   90.00
#
_symmetry.space_group_name_H-M   'P 1'
#
loop_
_entity.id
_entity.type
_entity.pdbx_description
1 polymer ?
#
loop_
_entity_poly.entity_id
_entity_poly.type
_entity_poly.pdbx_seq_one_letter_code
_entity_poly.pdbx_strand_id
1 'polypeptide(L)'
;MREHGQEGVEAYAVVEELARKQAKSVNKEAADKEEPVASGSATTVDVPREPSLEEVEQAWIKAETQAELIVAARTLPRPSKPQRKAIALALETKLDSMTINHAISGILASKNHPSTWTSVEELYASPQPYNTLDQLHAHTASYLHLLALLPLSLLPHCTREILKTTLDRDAHNSFGIRSLDDDASEMFGYGTWPSASYWNHSCRPNITKSRNGREWTFSTSREVKEGEELCITYLGGEEREVGVEKRREMLEKAWKFVCGCEKCTEEAGQVDDAKRRLE
;
A
#
# COMPACT_ATOMS: atom_id res chain seq x y z
N MET A 1 12.76 10.15 -6.13
CA MET A 1 13.19 10.10 -7.56
C MET A 1 14.68 10.32 -7.72
N ARG A 2 15.24 11.52 -7.46
CA ARG A 2 16.69 11.78 -7.66
C ARG A 2 17.62 11.03 -6.69
N GLU A 3 17.11 10.61 -5.53
CA GLU A 3 17.91 9.82 -4.57
C GLU A 3 18.29 8.42 -5.07
N HIS A 4 17.57 7.91 -6.08
CA HIS A 4 17.84 6.63 -6.73
C HIS A 4 18.62 6.80 -8.04
N GLY A 5 19.26 7.97 -8.21
CA GLY A 5 20.04 8.30 -9.40
C GLY A 5 19.20 8.39 -10.67
N GLN A 6 19.90 8.35 -11.81
CA GLN A 6 19.31 8.47 -13.15
C GLN A 6 18.35 7.31 -13.45
N GLU A 7 18.69 6.10 -13.04
CA GLU A 7 17.87 4.91 -13.27
C GLU A 7 16.52 4.98 -12.56
N GLY A 8 16.48 5.53 -11.34
CA GLY A 8 15.22 5.79 -10.65
C GLY A 8 14.35 6.82 -11.38
N VAL A 9 14.95 7.90 -11.90
CA VAL A 9 14.23 8.91 -12.70
C VAL A 9 13.62 8.27 -13.95
N GLU A 10 14.38 7.43 -14.64
CA GLU A 10 13.91 6.70 -15.82
C GLU A 10 12.77 5.74 -15.49
N ALA A 11 12.88 4.98 -14.39
CA ALA A 11 11.85 4.05 -13.93
C ALA A 11 10.51 4.74 -13.67
N TYR A 12 10.51 5.88 -12.97
CA TYR A 12 9.28 6.64 -12.73
C TYR A 12 8.74 7.29 -14.02
N ALA A 13 9.63 7.81 -14.89
CA ALA A 13 9.23 8.47 -16.12
C ALA A 13 8.47 7.55 -17.08
N VAL A 14 8.93 6.31 -17.27
CA VAL A 14 8.27 5.34 -18.18
C VAL A 14 6.88 4.94 -17.69
N VAL A 15 6.70 4.82 -16.36
CA VAL A 15 5.40 4.51 -15.75
C VAL A 15 4.45 5.71 -15.84
N GLU A 16 4.95 6.90 -15.58
CA GLU A 16 4.18 8.14 -15.72
C GLU A 16 3.74 8.39 -17.18
N GLU A 17 4.58 8.03 -18.15
CA GLU A 17 4.21 8.06 -19.56
C GLU A 17 3.05 7.10 -19.88
N LEU A 18 3.08 5.86 -19.36
CA LEU A 18 1.97 4.92 -19.53
C LEU A 18 0.68 5.45 -18.88
N ALA A 19 0.77 5.96 -17.64
CA ALA A 19 -0.38 6.53 -16.94
C ALA A 19 -1.01 7.68 -17.74
N ARG A 20 -0.19 8.59 -18.30
CA ARG A 20 -0.66 9.68 -19.17
C ARG A 20 -1.33 9.17 -20.45
N LYS A 21 -0.81 8.11 -21.08
CA LYS A 21 -1.41 7.50 -22.27
C LYS A 21 -2.78 6.89 -21.96
N GLN A 22 -2.89 6.14 -20.87
CA GLN A 22 -4.16 5.54 -20.45
C GLN A 22 -5.20 6.59 -20.07
N ALA A 23 -4.82 7.65 -19.34
CA ALA A 23 -5.72 8.75 -18.99
C ALA A 23 -6.29 9.48 -20.22
N LYS A 24 -5.46 9.70 -21.26
CA LYS A 24 -5.93 10.29 -22.54
C LYS A 24 -6.92 9.38 -23.27
N SER A 25 -6.71 8.06 -23.24
CA SER A 25 -7.63 7.09 -23.85
C SER A 25 -9.00 7.13 -23.18
N VAL A 26 -9.03 7.16 -21.84
CA VAL A 26 -10.28 7.26 -21.06
C VAL A 26 -11.03 8.55 -21.37
N ASN A 27 -10.33 9.70 -21.40
CA ASN A 27 -10.96 10.98 -21.71
C ASN A 27 -11.53 11.01 -23.14
N LYS A 28 -10.83 10.38 -24.10
CA LYS A 28 -11.32 10.26 -25.48
C LYS A 28 -12.58 9.37 -25.55
N GLU A 29 -12.58 8.22 -24.89
CA GLU A 29 -13.75 7.33 -24.83
C GLU A 29 -14.95 7.98 -24.12
N ALA A 30 -14.71 8.84 -23.13
CA ALA A 30 -15.76 9.60 -22.46
C ALA A 30 -16.32 10.72 -23.37
N ALA A 31 -15.47 11.41 -24.11
CA ALA A 31 -15.86 12.43 -25.09
C ALA A 31 -16.62 11.82 -26.29
N ASP A 32 -16.27 10.60 -26.70
CA ASP A 32 -16.93 9.89 -27.80
C ASP A 32 -18.32 9.30 -27.40
N LYS A 33 -18.73 9.41 -26.11
CA LYS A 33 -19.96 8.81 -25.55
C LYS A 33 -21.05 9.82 -25.13
N GLU A 34 -21.06 11.04 -25.69
CA GLU A 34 -22.18 11.98 -25.47
C GLU A 34 -23.51 11.50 -26.13
N GLU A 35 -24.42 10.93 -25.32
CA GLU A 35 -25.91 10.79 -25.42
C GLU A 35 -26.47 9.35 -25.22
N PRO A 36 -27.76 9.22 -24.79
CA PRO A 36 -28.25 9.31 -23.42
C PRO A 36 -28.34 7.95 -22.72
N VAL A 37 -28.45 8.01 -21.38
CA VAL A 37 -28.51 6.88 -20.46
C VAL A 37 -29.67 5.93 -20.79
N ALA A 38 -29.32 4.71 -21.20
CA ALA A 38 -30.22 3.56 -21.19
C ALA A 38 -29.96 2.68 -19.96
N SER A 39 -31.04 2.37 -19.25
CA SER A 39 -31.11 1.56 -18.05
C SER A 39 -30.72 0.09 -18.28
N GLY A 40 -29.99 -0.47 -17.32
CA GLY A 40 -30.14 -1.87 -16.93
C GLY A 40 -29.08 -2.85 -17.45
N SER A 41 -28.18 -3.24 -16.56
CA SER A 41 -27.74 -4.63 -16.43
C SER A 41 -27.28 -4.85 -15.00
N ALA A 42 -27.97 -5.74 -14.29
CA ALA A 42 -27.58 -6.20 -12.97
C ALA A 42 -26.27 -7.00 -13.11
N THR A 43 -25.15 -6.30 -13.02
CA THR A 43 -23.89 -6.91 -12.68
C THR A 43 -23.99 -7.33 -11.22
N THR A 44 -23.69 -8.59 -10.94
CA THR A 44 -23.47 -9.06 -9.58
C THR A 44 -22.45 -8.13 -8.95
N VAL A 45 -22.88 -7.30 -8.00
CA VAL A 45 -21.99 -6.42 -7.25
C VAL A 45 -21.05 -7.33 -6.49
N ASP A 46 -19.81 -7.46 -6.96
CA ASP A 46 -18.79 -8.24 -6.29
C ASP A 46 -18.56 -7.59 -4.93
N VAL A 47 -19.02 -8.26 -3.87
CA VAL A 47 -18.86 -7.74 -2.51
C VAL A 47 -17.36 -7.78 -2.19
N PRO A 48 -16.76 -6.65 -1.78
CA PRO A 48 -15.35 -6.63 -1.41
C PRO A 48 -15.06 -7.69 -0.35
N ARG A 49 -14.20 -8.65 -0.68
CA ARG A 49 -13.75 -9.72 0.21
C ARG A 49 -12.27 -9.98 0.06
N GLU A 50 -11.68 -10.47 1.13
CA GLU A 50 -10.31 -10.96 1.11
C GLU A 50 -10.21 -12.21 0.19
N PRO A 51 -9.21 -12.27 -0.71
CA PRO A 51 -8.95 -13.47 -1.50
C PRO A 51 -8.39 -14.60 -0.62
N SER A 52 -8.70 -15.85 -0.98
CA SER A 52 -8.08 -17.02 -0.34
C SER A 52 -6.60 -17.14 -0.71
N LEU A 53 -5.82 -17.86 0.10
CA LEU A 53 -4.41 -18.14 -0.22
C LEU A 53 -4.24 -18.86 -1.57
N GLU A 54 -5.18 -19.72 -1.93
CA GLU A 54 -5.19 -20.41 -3.23
C GLU A 54 -5.42 -19.44 -4.38
N GLU A 55 -6.38 -18.52 -4.25
CA GLU A 55 -6.66 -17.49 -5.27
C GLU A 55 -5.44 -16.58 -5.47
N VAL A 56 -4.77 -16.19 -4.38
CA VAL A 56 -3.52 -15.42 -4.43
C VAL A 56 -2.45 -16.19 -5.19
N GLU A 57 -2.22 -17.46 -4.86
CA GLU A 57 -1.19 -18.27 -5.52
C GLU A 57 -1.47 -18.45 -7.02
N GLN A 58 -2.72 -18.77 -7.40
CA GLN A 58 -3.10 -18.94 -8.79
C GLN A 58 -2.93 -17.66 -9.61
N ALA A 59 -3.26 -16.50 -9.04
CA ALA A 59 -3.05 -15.21 -9.69
C ALA A 59 -1.58 -14.93 -9.96
N TRP A 60 -0.70 -15.23 -9.01
CA TRP A 60 0.75 -15.05 -9.17
C TRP A 60 1.36 -16.03 -10.16
N ILE A 61 0.99 -17.32 -10.13
CA ILE A 61 1.45 -18.31 -11.13
C ILE A 61 1.10 -17.85 -12.55
N LYS A 62 -0.13 -17.35 -12.75
CA LYS A 62 -0.57 -16.81 -14.04
C LYS A 62 0.26 -15.59 -14.44
N ALA A 63 0.54 -14.69 -13.50
CA ALA A 63 1.39 -13.52 -13.74
C ALA A 63 2.82 -13.94 -14.10
N GLU A 64 3.44 -14.85 -13.36
CA GLU A 64 4.81 -15.33 -13.61
C GLU A 64 4.96 -15.98 -14.99
N THR A 65 3.94 -16.72 -15.44
CA THR A 65 3.91 -17.28 -16.79
C THR A 65 3.91 -16.18 -17.87
N GLN A 66 3.20 -15.07 -17.66
CA GLN A 66 3.26 -13.92 -18.57
C GLN A 66 4.58 -13.15 -18.43
N ALA A 67 5.14 -13.07 -17.22
CA ALA A 67 6.42 -12.44 -16.94
C ALA A 67 7.55 -13.07 -17.74
N GLU A 68 7.61 -14.41 -17.83
CA GLU A 68 8.60 -15.12 -18.65
C GLU A 68 8.54 -14.68 -20.12
N LEU A 69 7.33 -14.57 -20.68
CA LEU A 69 7.14 -14.10 -22.05
C LEU A 69 7.58 -12.64 -22.22
N ILE A 70 7.27 -11.77 -21.25
CA ILE A 70 7.65 -10.35 -21.28
C ILE A 70 9.17 -10.20 -21.17
N VAL A 71 9.81 -10.86 -20.20
CA VAL A 71 11.26 -10.80 -20.01
C VAL A 71 11.99 -11.31 -21.25
N ALA A 72 11.55 -12.45 -21.81
CA ALA A 72 12.09 -12.94 -23.07
C ALA A 72 11.88 -11.94 -24.22
N ALA A 73 10.72 -11.29 -24.29
CA ALA A 73 10.44 -10.28 -25.31
C ALA A 73 11.38 -9.06 -25.23
N ARG A 74 11.76 -8.69 -24.00
CA ARG A 74 12.61 -7.53 -23.68
C ARG A 74 14.10 -7.80 -23.87
N THR A 75 14.53 -9.05 -23.73
CA THR A 75 15.95 -9.44 -23.67
C THR A 75 16.45 -10.16 -24.91
N LEU A 76 15.57 -10.83 -25.67
CA LEU A 76 15.96 -11.54 -26.88
C LEU A 76 16.08 -10.59 -28.09
N PRO A 77 17.04 -10.80 -29.00
CA PRO A 77 17.19 -9.98 -30.21
C PRO A 77 15.96 -10.02 -31.14
N ARG A 78 15.21 -11.12 -31.13
CA ARG A 78 14.03 -11.33 -31.99
C ARG A 78 12.91 -12.00 -31.20
N PRO A 79 11.95 -11.22 -30.65
CA PRO A 79 10.86 -11.78 -29.88
C PRO A 79 9.85 -12.53 -30.78
N SER A 80 9.27 -13.60 -30.25
CA SER A 80 8.19 -14.36 -30.88
C SER A 80 6.86 -13.60 -30.85
N LYS A 81 5.86 -14.09 -31.60
CA LYS A 81 4.51 -13.49 -31.59
C LYS A 81 3.86 -13.55 -30.19
N PRO A 82 3.89 -14.67 -29.44
CA PRO A 82 3.40 -14.71 -28.07
C PRO A 82 4.10 -13.71 -27.14
N GLN A 83 5.43 -13.59 -27.25
CA GLN A 83 6.24 -12.67 -26.45
C GLN A 83 5.86 -11.20 -26.69
N ARG A 84 5.71 -10.78 -27.96
CA ARG A 84 5.20 -9.43 -28.29
C ARG A 84 3.78 -9.20 -27.79
N LYS A 85 2.92 -10.22 -27.90
CA LYS A 85 1.52 -10.14 -27.43
C LYS A 85 1.45 -9.96 -25.91
N ALA A 86 2.33 -10.60 -25.14
CA ALA A 86 2.38 -10.46 -23.69
C ALA A 86 2.71 -9.02 -23.26
N ILE A 87 3.69 -8.36 -23.91
CA ILE A 87 3.97 -6.93 -23.68
C ILE A 87 2.74 -6.08 -24.00
N ALA A 88 2.13 -6.27 -25.17
CA ALA A 88 0.96 -5.48 -25.58
C ALA A 88 -0.18 -5.60 -24.57
N LEU A 89 -0.51 -6.83 -24.16
CA LEU A 89 -1.56 -7.11 -23.18
C LEU A 89 -1.25 -6.49 -21.81
N ALA A 90 0.01 -6.56 -21.37
CA ALA A 90 0.42 -5.91 -20.13
C ALA A 90 0.15 -4.40 -20.21
N LEU A 91 0.59 -3.72 -21.27
CA LEU A 91 0.44 -2.27 -21.42
C LEU A 91 -1.01 -1.80 -21.65
N GLU A 92 -1.89 -2.67 -22.15
CA GLU A 92 -3.33 -2.43 -22.30
C GLU A 92 -4.09 -2.57 -20.98
N THR A 93 -3.54 -3.30 -20.00
CA THR A 93 -4.19 -3.51 -18.71
C THR A 93 -4.23 -2.19 -17.92
N LYS A 94 -5.33 -1.93 -17.21
CA LYS A 94 -5.48 -0.70 -16.42
C LYS A 94 -4.37 -0.62 -15.36
N LEU A 95 -3.65 0.49 -15.37
CA LEU A 95 -2.61 0.79 -14.41
C LEU A 95 -3.20 1.32 -13.09
N ASP A 96 -2.78 0.74 -11.98
CA ASP A 96 -3.00 1.31 -10.66
C ASP A 96 -1.78 2.13 -10.23
N SER A 97 -1.94 3.45 -10.17
CA SER A 97 -0.81 4.38 -9.96
C SER A 97 -0.19 4.22 -8.57
N MET A 98 -1.00 3.90 -7.57
CA MET A 98 -0.52 3.78 -6.19
C MET A 98 0.35 2.53 -6.03
N THR A 99 -0.17 1.38 -6.47
CA THR A 99 0.50 0.08 -6.45
C THR A 99 1.82 0.10 -7.21
N ILE A 100 1.81 0.61 -8.45
CA ILE A 100 3.01 0.54 -9.29
C ILE A 100 4.13 1.46 -8.76
N ASN A 101 3.80 2.65 -8.25
CA ASN A 101 4.79 3.56 -7.69
C ASN A 101 5.41 3.01 -6.39
N HIS A 102 4.60 2.34 -5.57
CA HIS A 102 5.06 1.65 -4.38
C HIS A 102 6.01 0.49 -4.74
N ALA A 103 5.66 -0.32 -5.75
CA ALA A 103 6.51 -1.39 -6.26
C ALA A 103 7.84 -0.88 -6.84
N ILE A 104 7.85 0.22 -7.60
CA ILE A 104 9.10 0.86 -8.07
C ILE A 104 9.98 1.25 -6.88
N SER A 105 9.39 1.85 -5.84
CA SER A 105 10.13 2.23 -4.63
C SER A 105 10.79 1.03 -3.96
N GLY A 106 10.07 -0.10 -3.85
CA GLY A 106 10.61 -1.34 -3.30
C GLY A 106 11.76 -1.91 -4.12
N ILE A 107 11.62 -1.95 -5.45
CA ILE A 107 12.67 -2.42 -6.37
C ILE A 107 13.92 -1.53 -6.28
N LEU A 108 13.76 -0.22 -6.25
CA LEU A 108 14.89 0.71 -6.15
C LEU A 108 15.54 0.64 -4.76
N ALA A 109 14.76 0.46 -3.70
CA ALA A 109 15.29 0.28 -2.35
C ALA A 109 16.09 -1.01 -2.20
N SER A 110 15.57 -2.14 -2.69
CA SER A 110 16.26 -3.44 -2.61
C SER A 110 17.59 -3.43 -3.36
N LYS A 111 17.66 -2.71 -4.50
CA LYS A 111 18.89 -2.57 -5.28
C LYS A 111 19.87 -1.55 -4.70
N ASN A 112 19.40 -0.34 -4.39
CA ASN A 112 20.29 0.81 -4.12
C ASN A 112 20.55 1.05 -2.63
N HIS A 113 19.71 0.49 -1.74
CA HIS A 113 19.76 0.72 -0.31
C HIS A 113 19.62 -0.60 0.48
N PRO A 114 20.57 -1.55 0.34
CA PRO A 114 20.44 -2.89 0.90
C PRO A 114 20.28 -2.90 2.43
N SER A 115 20.93 -1.98 3.15
CA SER A 115 20.74 -1.85 4.61
C SER A 115 19.32 -1.42 4.98
N THR A 116 18.76 -0.45 4.27
CA THR A 116 17.36 -0.04 4.45
C THR A 116 16.40 -1.16 4.08
N TRP A 117 16.72 -1.92 3.02
CA TRP A 117 15.93 -3.08 2.61
C TRP A 117 15.91 -4.17 3.68
N THR A 118 17.05 -4.48 4.31
CA THR A 118 17.10 -5.40 5.45
C THR A 118 16.20 -4.93 6.59
N SER A 119 16.20 -3.63 6.93
CA SER A 119 15.28 -3.11 7.94
C SER A 119 13.80 -3.23 7.53
N VAL A 120 13.47 -3.19 6.24
CA VAL A 120 12.09 -3.48 5.76
C VAL A 120 11.76 -4.96 5.95
N GLU A 121 12.70 -5.86 5.68
CA GLU A 121 12.50 -7.31 5.85
C GLU A 121 12.28 -7.72 7.31
N GLU A 122 12.83 -6.96 8.26
CA GLU A 122 12.67 -7.14 9.71
C GLU A 122 11.29 -6.72 10.25
N LEU A 123 10.55 -5.90 9.52
CA LEU A 123 9.21 -5.45 9.94
C LEU A 123 8.22 -6.62 9.99
N TYR A 124 7.10 -6.48 10.67
CA TYR A 124 6.07 -7.52 10.65
C TYR A 124 5.52 -7.74 9.22
N ALA A 125 5.48 -9.00 8.74
CA ALA A 125 4.82 -9.35 7.47
C ALA A 125 3.38 -9.76 7.75
N SER A 126 2.44 -9.06 7.11
CA SER A 126 1.06 -9.53 7.06
C SER A 126 0.97 -10.86 6.31
N PRO A 127 0.38 -11.92 6.91
CA PRO A 127 0.16 -13.18 6.21
C PRO A 127 -0.93 -13.07 5.12
N GLN A 128 -1.75 -12.01 5.18
CA GLN A 128 -2.85 -11.77 4.26
C GLN A 128 -2.88 -10.29 3.87
N PRO A 129 -2.02 -9.88 2.92
CA PRO A 129 -1.85 -8.47 2.59
C PRO A 129 -2.96 -7.90 1.69
N TYR A 130 -3.73 -8.76 1.03
CA TYR A 130 -4.79 -8.34 0.11
C TYR A 130 -6.14 -8.30 0.84
N ASN A 131 -6.77 -7.14 0.81
CA ASN A 131 -8.11 -6.96 1.37
C ASN A 131 -9.21 -7.21 0.33
N THR A 132 -8.86 -7.17 -0.97
CA THR A 132 -9.78 -7.37 -2.10
C THR A 132 -9.10 -8.09 -3.26
N LEU A 133 -9.89 -8.75 -4.12
CA LEU A 133 -9.42 -9.31 -5.39
C LEU A 133 -8.86 -8.23 -6.33
N ASP A 134 -9.44 -7.03 -6.32
CA ASP A 134 -8.95 -5.91 -7.14
C ASP A 134 -7.53 -5.49 -6.76
N GLN A 135 -7.20 -5.47 -5.46
CA GLN A 135 -5.83 -5.22 -5.01
C GLN A 135 -4.85 -6.30 -5.50
N LEU A 136 -5.24 -7.58 -5.45
CA LEU A 136 -4.43 -8.68 -5.98
C LEU A 136 -4.20 -8.54 -7.49
N HIS A 137 -5.25 -8.21 -8.24
CA HIS A 137 -5.15 -7.98 -9.69
C HIS A 137 -4.31 -6.74 -10.03
N ALA A 138 -4.45 -5.65 -9.28
CA ALA A 138 -3.62 -4.45 -9.44
C ALA A 138 -2.13 -4.74 -9.20
N HIS A 139 -1.80 -5.55 -8.20
CA HIS A 139 -0.42 -5.95 -7.89
C HIS A 139 0.19 -6.84 -8.98
N THR A 140 -0.53 -7.88 -9.40
CA THR A 140 -0.06 -8.78 -10.46
C THR A 140 0.02 -8.07 -11.81
N ALA A 141 -0.90 -7.16 -12.13
CA ALA A 141 -0.79 -6.31 -13.32
C ALA A 141 0.41 -5.35 -13.24
N SER A 142 0.63 -4.72 -12.08
CA SER A 142 1.78 -3.82 -11.86
C SER A 142 3.11 -4.55 -12.03
N TYR A 143 3.23 -5.79 -11.57
CA TYR A 143 4.39 -6.64 -11.84
C TYR A 143 4.68 -6.76 -13.34
N LEU A 144 3.66 -7.05 -14.16
CA LEU A 144 3.80 -7.18 -15.61
C LEU A 144 4.11 -5.84 -16.30
N HIS A 145 3.49 -4.75 -15.87
CA HIS A 145 3.82 -3.40 -16.34
C HIS A 145 5.30 -3.09 -16.13
N LEU A 146 5.81 -3.36 -14.92
CA LEU A 146 7.19 -3.07 -14.55
C LEU A 146 8.19 -3.88 -15.40
N LEU A 147 7.93 -5.17 -15.61
CA LEU A 147 8.77 -5.97 -16.50
C LEU A 147 8.74 -5.47 -17.96
N ALA A 148 7.60 -4.96 -18.43
CA ALA A 148 7.46 -4.43 -19.77
C ALA A 148 8.16 -3.07 -19.97
N LEU A 149 8.24 -2.24 -18.91
CA LEU A 149 8.63 -0.83 -19.00
C LEU A 149 10.00 -0.51 -18.41
N LEU A 150 10.36 -1.11 -17.27
CA LEU A 150 11.55 -0.71 -16.52
C LEU A 150 12.84 -0.85 -17.35
N PRO A 151 13.86 -0.01 -17.07
CA PRO A 151 15.21 -0.20 -17.57
C PRO A 151 15.66 -1.66 -17.44
N LEU A 152 16.37 -2.19 -18.46
CA LEU A 152 16.78 -3.60 -18.49
C LEU A 152 17.63 -4.00 -17.27
N SER A 153 18.38 -3.05 -16.71
CA SER A 153 19.19 -3.21 -15.49
C SER A 153 18.37 -3.35 -14.20
N LEU A 154 17.08 -3.02 -14.21
CA LEU A 154 16.17 -3.23 -13.08
C LEU A 154 15.37 -4.53 -13.18
N LEU A 155 15.30 -5.17 -14.36
CA LEU A 155 14.53 -6.41 -14.54
C LEU A 155 14.95 -7.53 -13.56
N PRO A 156 16.25 -7.76 -13.26
CA PRO A 156 16.64 -8.76 -12.27
C PRO A 156 16.14 -8.49 -10.84
N HIS A 157 15.76 -7.24 -10.54
CA HIS A 157 15.24 -6.82 -9.24
C HIS A 157 13.70 -6.68 -9.24
N CYS A 158 13.05 -6.80 -10.39
CA CYS A 158 11.60 -6.81 -10.51
C CYS A 158 11.10 -8.24 -10.36
N THR A 159 11.04 -8.74 -9.12
CA THR A 159 10.62 -10.12 -8.81
C THR A 159 9.35 -10.17 -7.97
N ARG A 160 8.66 -11.31 -8.02
CA ARG A 160 7.50 -11.59 -7.15
C ARG A 160 7.85 -11.39 -5.68
N GLU A 161 9.03 -11.84 -5.24
CA GLU A 161 9.48 -11.78 -3.84
C GLU A 161 9.65 -10.34 -3.36
N ILE A 162 10.24 -9.46 -4.18
CA ILE A 162 10.41 -8.04 -3.81
C ILE A 162 9.06 -7.33 -3.73
N LEU A 163 8.17 -7.56 -4.70
CA LEU A 163 6.82 -6.99 -4.68
C LEU A 163 6.00 -7.51 -3.49
N LYS A 164 6.06 -8.81 -3.22
CA LYS A 164 5.41 -9.44 -2.08
C LYS A 164 5.96 -8.90 -0.76
N THR A 165 7.28 -8.83 -0.61
CA THR A 165 7.93 -8.28 0.59
C THR A 165 7.50 -6.84 0.82
N THR A 166 7.50 -6.02 -0.22
CA THR A 166 7.08 -4.62 -0.12
C THR A 166 5.64 -4.51 0.40
N LEU A 167 4.72 -5.29 -0.18
CA LEU A 167 3.31 -5.31 0.20
C LEU A 167 3.07 -5.86 1.61
N ASP A 168 3.64 -7.02 1.95
CA ASP A 168 3.40 -7.69 3.23
C ASP A 168 3.82 -6.81 4.41
N ARG A 169 4.91 -6.05 4.23
CA ARG A 169 5.44 -5.15 5.25
C ARG A 169 4.66 -3.84 5.27
N ASP A 170 4.10 -3.37 4.16
CA ASP A 170 3.35 -2.10 4.13
C ASP A 170 2.10 -2.13 5.01
N ALA A 171 1.32 -3.22 4.97
CA ALA A 171 -0.03 -3.31 5.55
C ALA A 171 -0.13 -2.90 7.03
N HIS A 172 0.89 -3.15 7.84
CA HIS A 172 0.90 -2.82 9.28
C HIS A 172 2.10 -1.96 9.70
N ASN A 173 2.79 -1.33 8.75
CA ASN A 173 3.97 -0.53 9.06
C ASN A 173 4.00 0.83 8.35
N SER A 174 3.03 1.09 7.46
CA SER A 174 3.02 2.29 6.63
C SER A 174 2.42 3.51 7.33
N PHE A 175 2.90 4.68 6.91
CA PHE A 175 2.45 5.98 7.36
C PHE A 175 1.80 6.73 6.20
N GLY A 176 0.55 7.15 6.39
CA GLY A 176 -0.15 8.00 5.44
C GLY A 176 0.46 9.41 5.36
N ILE A 177 0.61 9.91 4.15
CA ILE A 177 1.03 11.28 3.83
C ILE A 177 -0.23 12.06 3.46
N ARG A 178 -0.56 13.07 4.27
CA ARG A 178 -1.77 13.90 4.07
C ARG A 178 -1.45 15.38 3.92
N SER A 179 -2.39 16.12 3.31
CA SER A 179 -2.29 17.54 2.91
C SER A 179 -2.26 18.52 4.09
N LEU A 180 -3.06 18.30 5.14
CA LEU A 180 -3.25 19.18 6.31
C LEU A 180 -3.63 18.36 7.55
N ASP A 181 -3.52 18.95 8.75
CA ASP A 181 -3.90 18.33 10.04
C ASP A 181 -5.38 18.55 10.42
N ASP A 182 -6.25 18.88 9.44
CA ASP A 182 -7.69 19.08 9.65
C ASP A 182 -8.55 17.98 9.01
N ASP A 183 -9.85 18.02 9.29
CA ASP A 183 -10.84 17.02 8.86
C ASP A 183 -11.02 16.96 7.32
N ALA A 184 -10.40 17.86 6.57
CA ALA A 184 -10.38 17.88 5.10
C ALA A 184 -9.07 17.32 4.51
N SER A 185 -8.28 16.59 5.30
CA SER A 185 -6.97 16.10 4.90
C SER A 185 -6.99 15.10 3.73
N GLU A 186 -6.62 15.59 2.54
CA GLU A 186 -6.44 14.76 1.35
C GLU A 186 -5.23 13.81 1.52
N MET A 187 -5.38 12.54 1.12
CA MET A 187 -4.30 11.55 1.13
C MET A 187 -3.44 11.70 -0.13
N PHE A 188 -2.19 12.12 0.03
CA PHE A 188 -1.22 12.23 -1.05
C PHE A 188 -0.48 10.93 -1.35
N GLY A 189 -0.46 10.00 -0.39
CA GLY A 189 0.18 8.70 -0.54
C GLY A 189 0.50 8.08 0.81
N TYR A 190 1.40 7.11 0.80
CA TYR A 190 1.91 6.46 2.00
C TYR A 190 3.35 6.00 1.78
N GLY A 191 4.01 5.62 2.86
CA GLY A 191 5.34 5.01 2.79
C GLY A 191 5.70 4.28 4.07
N THR A 192 6.75 3.48 4.01
CA THR A 192 7.25 2.70 5.14
C THR A 192 8.59 3.29 5.58
N TRP A 193 8.67 3.65 6.86
CA TRP A 193 9.90 4.12 7.50
C TRP A 193 10.25 3.11 8.59
N PRO A 194 11.12 2.12 8.33
CA PRO A 194 11.30 0.98 9.23
C PRO A 194 11.57 1.36 10.69
N SER A 195 12.41 2.38 10.92
CA SER A 195 12.69 2.88 12.27
C SER A 195 11.48 3.49 12.97
N ALA A 196 10.56 4.12 12.23
CA ALA A 196 9.34 4.69 12.78
C ALA A 196 8.25 3.64 13.01
N SER A 197 8.26 2.52 12.27
CA SER A 197 7.25 1.46 12.37
C SER A 197 7.31 0.68 13.69
N TYR A 198 8.33 0.87 14.52
CA TYR A 198 8.44 0.28 15.86
C TYR A 198 7.63 0.99 16.94
N TRP A 199 7.11 2.20 16.69
CA TRP A 199 6.28 2.89 17.67
C TRP A 199 4.93 2.18 17.83
N ASN A 200 4.68 1.60 19.01
CA ASN A 200 3.38 1.00 19.31
C ASN A 200 2.26 2.03 19.47
N HIS A 201 1.02 1.54 19.43
CA HIS A 201 -0.18 2.36 19.59
C HIS A 201 -0.54 2.60 21.06
N SER A 202 -0.96 3.83 21.37
CA SER A 202 -1.77 4.15 22.55
C SER A 202 -2.85 5.16 22.20
N CYS A 203 -4.07 4.99 22.74
CA CYS A 203 -5.13 6.00 22.66
C CYS A 203 -4.85 7.23 23.55
N ARG A 204 -3.80 7.16 24.37
CA ARG A 204 -3.22 8.26 25.14
C ARG A 204 -1.70 8.29 24.90
N PRO A 205 -1.26 8.70 23.69
CA PRO A 205 0.14 8.60 23.30
C PRO A 205 1.02 9.59 24.08
N ASN A 206 2.28 9.23 24.30
CA ASN A 206 3.31 10.09 24.88
C ASN A 206 4.30 10.62 23.82
N ILE A 207 4.14 10.20 22.56
CA ILE A 207 4.85 10.73 21.40
C ILE A 207 3.87 11.46 20.47
N THR A 208 4.27 12.65 20.04
CA THR A 208 3.69 13.38 18.91
C THR A 208 4.60 13.21 17.69
N LYS A 209 3.98 13.18 16.50
CA LYS A 209 4.70 13.06 15.24
C LYS A 209 4.38 14.25 14.35
N SER A 210 5.39 14.78 13.68
CA SER A 210 5.26 15.82 12.66
C SER A 210 6.05 15.39 11.42
N ARG A 211 5.65 15.88 10.25
CA ARG A 211 6.30 15.54 8.98
C ARG A 211 6.75 16.81 8.28
N ASN A 212 8.01 16.82 7.84
CA ASN A 212 8.53 17.83 6.91
C ASN A 212 9.02 17.15 5.64
N GLY A 213 8.28 17.33 4.54
CA GLY A 213 8.55 16.61 3.30
C GLY A 213 8.48 15.08 3.50
N ARG A 214 9.62 14.41 3.45
CA ARG A 214 9.73 12.93 3.58
C ARG A 214 10.32 12.48 4.91
N GLU A 215 10.55 13.41 5.83
CA GLU A 215 11.11 13.14 7.13
C GLU A 215 10.02 13.20 8.20
N TRP A 216 10.03 12.21 9.09
CA TRP A 216 9.19 12.19 10.28
C TRP A 216 10.02 12.59 11.50
N THR A 217 9.51 13.55 12.27
CA THR A 217 10.05 13.94 13.57
C THR A 217 9.10 13.48 14.66
N PHE A 218 9.65 12.79 15.66
CA PHE A 218 8.91 12.29 16.82
C PHE A 218 9.39 13.04 18.06
N SER A 219 8.47 13.52 18.88
CA SER A 219 8.78 14.30 20.09
C SER A 219 7.86 13.91 21.24
N THR A 220 8.40 13.88 22.45
CA THR A 220 7.59 13.59 23.63
C THR A 220 6.56 14.69 23.84
N SER A 221 5.31 14.31 24.10
CA SER A 221 4.21 15.24 24.38
C SER A 221 4.04 15.56 25.87
N ARG A 222 4.78 14.83 26.72
CA ARG A 222 4.84 14.99 28.17
C ARG A 222 6.15 14.42 28.70
N GLU A 223 6.41 14.59 30.00
CA GLU A 223 7.47 13.84 30.67
C GLU A 223 7.24 12.32 30.55
N VAL A 224 8.33 11.60 30.28
CA VAL A 224 8.37 10.14 30.14
C VAL A 224 9.44 9.61 31.08
N LYS A 225 9.12 8.55 31.82
CA LYS A 225 10.06 7.93 32.76
C LYS A 225 10.98 6.94 32.06
N GLU A 226 12.15 6.68 32.64
CA GLU A 226 13.00 5.58 32.19
C GLU A 226 12.23 4.25 32.25
N GLY A 227 12.30 3.47 31.16
CA GLY A 227 11.57 2.21 31.00
C GLY A 227 10.10 2.34 30.62
N GLU A 228 9.55 3.55 30.53
CA GLU A 228 8.20 3.76 30.00
C GLU A 228 8.19 3.57 28.47
N GLU A 229 7.25 2.77 27.97
CA GLU A 229 7.09 2.56 26.54
C GLU A 229 6.65 3.85 25.84
N LEU A 230 7.26 4.12 24.70
CA LEU A 230 6.95 5.27 23.86
C LEU A 230 5.94 4.86 22.78
N CYS A 231 4.81 5.54 22.74
CA CYS A 231 3.69 5.20 21.87
C CYS A 231 3.18 6.41 21.07
N ILE A 232 2.80 6.16 19.82
CA ILE A 232 2.06 7.09 18.96
C ILE A 232 0.58 6.70 18.89
N THR A 233 -0.24 7.53 18.25
CA THR A 233 -1.59 7.12 17.81
C THR A 233 -1.57 6.65 16.36
N TYR A 234 -2.39 5.63 16.08
CA TYR A 234 -2.62 5.07 14.74
C TYR A 234 -3.94 5.58 14.14
N LEU A 235 -4.79 6.23 14.94
CA LEU A 235 -6.17 6.56 14.59
C LEU A 235 -6.35 8.01 14.07
N GLY A 236 -5.24 8.76 13.97
CA GLY A 236 -5.21 10.00 13.20
C GLY A 236 -6.02 11.18 13.76
N GLY A 237 -6.66 11.04 14.93
CA GLY A 237 -7.42 12.10 15.59
C GLY A 237 -8.85 11.70 15.94
N GLU A 238 -9.50 10.88 15.09
CA GLU A 238 -10.89 10.43 15.25
C GLU A 238 -11.15 9.74 16.61
N GLU A 239 -10.10 9.14 17.20
CA GLU A 239 -10.17 8.49 18.50
C GLU A 239 -10.55 9.42 19.67
N ARG A 240 -10.44 10.73 19.47
CA ARG A 240 -10.76 11.74 20.50
C ARG A 240 -12.27 11.90 20.66
N GLU A 241 -13.04 11.58 19.62
CA GLU A 241 -14.49 11.81 19.57
C GLU A 241 -15.31 10.55 19.79
N VAL A 242 -14.66 9.39 19.87
CA VAL A 242 -15.32 8.08 19.98
C VAL A 242 -14.89 7.31 21.24
N GLY A 243 -15.83 6.51 21.77
CA GLY A 243 -15.62 5.68 22.95
C GLY A 243 -14.73 4.46 22.70
N VAL A 244 -14.33 3.80 23.80
CA VAL A 244 -13.43 2.63 23.79
C VAL A 244 -13.84 1.51 22.83
N GLU A 245 -15.13 1.16 22.76
CA GLU A 245 -15.62 0.09 21.88
C GLU A 245 -15.32 0.42 20.41
N LYS A 246 -15.61 1.66 19.99
CA LYS A 246 -15.37 2.09 18.61
C LYS A 246 -13.89 2.17 18.27
N ARG A 247 -13.06 2.68 19.19
CA ARG A 247 -11.59 2.70 18.99
C ARG A 247 -11.03 1.30 18.80
N ARG A 248 -11.47 0.33 19.62
CA ARG A 248 -11.05 -1.07 19.50
C ARG A 248 -11.52 -1.68 18.18
N GLU A 249 -12.75 -1.44 17.76
CA GLU A 249 -13.26 -1.89 16.45
C GLU A 249 -12.42 -1.35 15.29
N MET A 250 -12.07 -0.06 15.31
CA MET A 250 -11.24 0.56 14.27
C MET A 250 -9.83 -0.05 14.22
N LEU A 251 -9.19 -0.22 15.38
CA LEU A 251 -7.85 -0.83 15.49
C LEU A 251 -7.86 -2.30 15.11
N GLU A 252 -8.88 -3.05 15.52
CA GLU A 252 -9.00 -4.46 15.18
C GLU A 252 -9.21 -4.63 13.67
N LYS A 253 -10.05 -3.79 13.05
CA LYS A 253 -10.28 -3.83 11.61
C LYS A 253 -9.02 -3.52 10.81
N ALA A 254 -8.31 -2.45 11.17
CA ALA A 254 -7.18 -1.92 10.37
C ALA A 254 -5.81 -2.52 10.75
N TRP A 255 -5.60 -2.86 12.02
CA TRP A 255 -4.30 -3.27 12.58
C TRP A 255 -4.33 -4.64 13.26
N LYS A 256 -5.49 -5.31 13.29
CA LYS A 256 -5.66 -6.69 13.77
C LYS A 256 -5.26 -6.90 15.23
N PHE A 257 -5.43 -5.89 16.09
CA PHE A 257 -5.23 -6.02 17.54
C PHE A 257 -6.31 -5.26 18.34
N VAL A 258 -6.51 -5.68 19.59
CA VAL A 258 -7.39 -4.99 20.55
C VAL A 258 -6.54 -4.14 21.49
N CYS A 259 -6.81 -2.84 21.56
CA CYS A 259 -6.03 -1.92 22.39
C CYS A 259 -6.25 -2.15 23.89
N GLY A 260 -5.14 -2.44 24.59
CA GLY A 260 -5.04 -2.58 26.04
C GLY A 260 -4.38 -1.40 26.75
N CYS A 261 -4.29 -0.23 26.11
CA CYS A 261 -3.68 0.95 26.75
C CYS A 261 -4.50 1.42 27.96
N GLU A 262 -3.87 2.18 28.85
CA GLU A 262 -4.47 2.68 30.09
C GLU A 262 -5.83 3.36 29.88
N LYS A 263 -5.95 4.26 28.89
CA LYS A 263 -7.22 4.93 28.56
C LYS A 263 -8.33 3.94 28.19
N CYS A 264 -8.01 2.92 27.39
CA CYS A 264 -9.00 1.91 27.00
C CYS A 264 -9.40 1.01 28.17
N THR A 265 -8.46 0.70 29.07
CA THR A 265 -8.74 -0.10 30.26
C THR A 265 -9.62 0.66 31.27
N GLU A 266 -9.30 1.94 31.50
CA GLU A 266 -10.10 2.84 32.36
C GLU A 266 -11.54 3.00 31.85
N GLU A 267 -11.71 3.36 30.57
CA GLU A 267 -13.03 3.58 29.97
C GLU A 267 -13.87 2.29 29.90
N ALA A 268 -13.25 1.13 29.63
CA ALA A 268 -13.98 -0.14 29.63
C ALA A 268 -14.53 -0.49 31.02
N GLY A 269 -13.74 -0.27 32.08
CA GLY A 269 -14.19 -0.48 33.46
C GLY A 269 -15.38 0.41 33.84
N GLN A 270 -15.38 1.66 33.38
CA GLN A 270 -16.50 2.60 33.60
C GLN A 270 -17.78 2.15 32.90
N VAL A 271 -17.68 1.62 31.67
CA VAL A 271 -18.82 1.08 30.93
C VAL A 271 -19.40 -0.14 31.65
N ASP A 272 -18.55 -1.05 32.14
CA ASP A 272 -19.00 -2.25 32.86
C ASP A 272 -19.66 -1.90 34.20
N ASP A 273 -19.11 -0.93 34.93
CA ASP A 273 -19.71 -0.40 36.16
C ASP A 273 -21.08 0.24 35.90
N ALA A 274 -21.22 1.00 34.81
CA ALA A 274 -22.49 1.62 34.44
C ALA A 274 -23.56 0.57 34.11
N LYS A 275 -23.20 -0.49 33.37
CA LYS A 275 -24.10 -1.62 33.07
C LYS A 275 -24.58 -2.31 34.35
N ARG A 276 -23.66 -2.63 35.28
CA ARG A 276 -24.01 -3.25 36.58
C ARG A 276 -24.93 -2.41 37.46
N ARG A 277 -24.89 -1.07 37.35
CA ARG A 277 -25.76 -0.17 38.12
C ARG A 277 -27.17 -0.04 37.55
N LEU A 278 -27.38 -0.48 36.31
CA LEU A 278 -28.67 -0.46 35.61
C LEU A 278 -29.41 -1.79 35.69
N GLU A 279 -28.74 -2.84 36.16
CA GLU A 279 -29.28 -4.18 36.47
C GLU A 279 -29.78 -4.26 37.93
#